data_AF-A0A8S1U6F6-F1
#
_entry.id   AF-A0A8S1U6F6-F1
#
_cell.length_a   1.000
_cell.length_b   1.000
_cell.length_c   1.000
_cell.angle_alpha   90.00
_cell.angle_beta   90.00
_cell.angle_gamma   90.00
#
_symmetry.space_group_name_H-M   'P 1'
#
loop_
_entity.id
_entity.type
_entity.pdbx_description
1 polymer ?
#
loop_
_entity_poly.entity_id
_entity_poly.type
_entity_poly.pdbx_seq_one_letter_code
_entity_poly.pdbx_strand_id
1 'polypeptide(L)'
;MAKQDAKNNKRDRSPVAEMKIWQEAVRKENQHLKVYEHFTINPHKLYIIQEKPNNSIMLQKHLEKTGAIKKPAFDVNQITDDSPPLEKEIIDKLNTMNRTPRQKYQFPQTSNQELGWHSKNSHSLSPSKFTYPRKLCKETNYANDYFTMNKISPYSNKFK
;
A
#
# COMPACT_ATOMS: atom_id res chain seq x y z
N MET A 1 16.74 -6.59 -74.74
CA MET A 1 16.85 -6.22 -73.30
C MET A 1 17.14 -4.73 -73.21
N ALA A 2 16.11 -3.90 -72.98
CA ALA A 2 16.29 -2.46 -72.79
C ALA A 2 16.65 -2.20 -71.32
N LYS A 3 17.79 -1.55 -71.08
CA LYS A 3 18.23 -1.10 -69.75
C LYS A 3 17.27 -0.02 -69.28
N GLN A 4 16.62 -0.22 -68.14
CA GLN A 4 15.88 0.83 -67.45
C GLN A 4 16.89 1.79 -66.83
N ASP A 5 16.92 3.03 -67.32
CA ASP A 5 17.72 4.10 -66.73
C ASP A 5 17.26 4.33 -65.29
N ALA A 6 18.17 4.12 -64.33
CA ALA A 6 17.93 4.41 -62.92
C ALA A 6 17.71 5.91 -62.76
N LYS A 7 16.44 6.32 -62.65
CA LYS A 7 16.09 7.71 -62.34
C LYS A 7 16.77 8.10 -61.03
N ASN A 8 17.67 9.06 -61.14
CA ASN A 8 18.40 9.63 -60.02
C ASN A 8 17.40 10.47 -59.20
N ASN A 9 16.70 9.83 -58.27
CA ASN A 9 15.68 10.44 -57.41
C ASN A 9 16.34 11.39 -56.40
N LYS A 10 16.82 12.54 -56.89
CA LYS A 10 17.24 13.64 -56.03
C LYS A 10 16.02 14.13 -55.27
N ARG A 11 16.15 14.19 -53.94
CA ARG A 11 15.09 14.68 -53.07
C ARG A 11 14.85 16.16 -53.39
N ASP A 12 13.58 16.52 -53.60
CA ASP A 12 13.17 17.90 -53.70
C ASP A 12 13.46 18.62 -52.37
N ARG A 13 14.24 19.71 -52.43
CA ARG A 13 14.62 20.53 -51.27
C ARG A 13 13.86 21.86 -51.22
N SER A 14 12.71 21.93 -51.88
CA SER A 14 11.80 23.05 -51.70
C SER A 14 11.38 23.18 -50.22
N PRO A 15 11.24 24.40 -49.67
CA PRO A 15 10.73 24.61 -48.30
C PRO A 15 9.38 23.93 -48.04
N VAL A 16 8.54 23.82 -49.08
CA VAL A 16 7.25 23.12 -49.02
C VAL A 16 7.43 21.61 -48.86
N ALA A 17 8.41 21.03 -49.54
CA ALA A 17 8.75 19.61 -49.42
C ALA A 17 9.32 19.30 -48.02
N GLU A 18 10.14 20.19 -47.46
CA GLU A 18 10.65 20.07 -46.10
C GLU A 18 9.55 20.15 -45.04
N MET A 19 8.60 21.10 -45.17
CA MET A 19 7.43 21.18 -44.30
C MET A 19 6.60 19.89 -44.32
N LYS A 20 6.43 19.28 -45.50
CA LYS A 20 5.68 18.02 -45.63
C LYS A 20 6.39 16.85 -44.93
N ILE A 21 7.72 16.80 -45.00
CA ILE A 21 8.53 15.82 -44.26
C ILE A 21 8.36 16.02 -42.76
N TRP A 22 8.38 17.26 -42.28
CA TRP A 22 8.16 17.59 -40.87
C TRP A 22 6.76 17.21 -40.38
N GLN A 23 5.72 17.49 -41.17
CA GLN A 23 4.35 17.07 -40.85
C GLN A 23 4.23 15.55 -40.73
N GLU A 24 4.86 14.79 -41.64
CA GLU A 24 4.91 13.34 -41.56
C GLU A 24 5.69 12.84 -40.34
N ALA A 25 6.77 13.52 -39.96
CA ALA A 25 7.53 13.20 -38.75
C ALA A 25 6.69 13.41 -37.49
N VAL A 26 6.02 14.56 -37.34
CA VAL A 26 5.12 14.87 -36.22
C VAL A 26 3.94 13.89 -36.18
N ARG A 27 3.35 13.56 -37.34
CA ARG A 27 2.26 12.57 -37.42
C ARG A 27 2.71 11.20 -36.92
N LYS A 28 3.90 10.75 -37.32
CA LYS A 28 4.48 9.48 -36.87
C LYS A 28 4.83 9.50 -35.39
N GLU A 29 5.37 10.61 -34.90
CA GLU A 29 5.67 10.81 -33.49
C GLU A 29 4.38 10.72 -32.65
N ASN A 30 3.35 11.49 -32.99
CA ASN A 30 2.05 11.45 -32.29
C ASN A 30 1.37 10.07 -32.34
N GLN A 31 1.58 9.30 -33.41
CA GLN A 31 1.03 7.94 -33.52
C GLN A 31 1.71 6.95 -32.56
N HIS A 32 3.00 7.14 -32.26
CA HIS A 32 3.80 6.22 -31.46
C HIS A 32 4.03 6.72 -30.01
N LEU A 33 3.88 8.02 -29.75
CA LEU A 33 3.95 8.63 -28.44
C LEU A 33 2.63 8.37 -27.67
N LYS A 34 2.38 7.11 -27.32
CA LYS A 34 1.30 6.75 -26.40
C LYS A 34 1.79 6.97 -24.98
N VAL A 35 1.57 8.16 -24.46
CA VAL A 35 1.75 8.43 -23.03
C VAL A 35 0.72 7.60 -22.28
N TYR A 36 1.17 6.79 -21.33
CA TYR A 36 0.26 6.03 -20.48
C TYR A 36 -0.32 6.97 -19.42
N GLU A 37 -1.60 7.31 -19.57
CA GLU A 37 -2.29 8.27 -18.69
C GLU A 37 -2.95 7.61 -17.47
N HIS A 38 -3.00 6.27 -17.43
CA HIS A 38 -3.68 5.51 -16.37
C HIS A 38 -2.75 5.16 -15.20
N PHE A 39 -2.31 6.14 -14.43
CA PHE A 39 -1.42 5.89 -13.30
C PHE A 39 -2.08 5.06 -12.20
N THR A 40 -1.57 3.86 -11.94
CA THR A 40 -2.00 3.04 -10.81
C THR A 40 -0.91 2.93 -9.77
N ILE A 41 -1.26 3.06 -8.51
CA ILE A 41 -0.33 2.88 -7.40
C ILE A 41 -0.37 1.42 -6.94
N ASN A 42 0.81 0.80 -6.77
CA ASN A 42 0.92 -0.46 -6.04
C ASN A 42 1.02 -0.14 -4.54
N PRO A 43 -0.02 -0.41 -3.74
CA PRO A 43 -0.03 -0.04 -2.33
C PRO A 43 1.05 -0.76 -1.51
N HIS A 44 1.50 -1.96 -1.92
CA HIS A 44 2.55 -2.71 -1.22
C HIS A 44 3.97 -2.15 -1.42
N LYS A 45 4.18 -1.31 -2.43
CA LYS A 45 5.49 -0.73 -2.77
C LYS A 45 5.58 0.76 -2.41
N LEU A 46 4.69 1.25 -1.56
CA LEU A 46 4.73 2.62 -1.06
C LEU A 46 5.75 2.73 0.07
N TYR A 47 6.85 3.42 -0.20
CA TYR A 47 7.81 3.80 0.83
C TYR A 47 7.36 5.09 1.50
N ILE A 48 7.18 5.05 2.81
CA ILE A 48 6.99 6.27 3.60
C ILE A 48 8.35 6.95 3.71
N ILE A 49 8.62 7.87 2.79
CA ILE A 49 9.80 8.73 2.88
C ILE A 49 9.53 9.71 4.02
N GLN A 50 10.40 9.69 5.03
CA GLN A 50 10.33 10.66 6.11
C GLN A 50 10.59 12.05 5.54
N GLU A 51 9.76 13.02 5.90
CA GLU A 51 9.96 14.39 5.47
C GLU A 51 11.26 14.97 6.06
N LYS A 52 11.67 16.13 5.53
CA LYS A 52 12.73 16.91 6.15
C LYS A 52 12.39 17.15 7.62
N PRO A 53 13.36 17.15 8.55
CA PRO A 53 13.10 17.24 9.99
C PRO A 53 12.28 18.48 10.39
N ASN A 54 12.42 19.57 9.62
CA ASN A 54 11.67 20.80 9.82
C ASN A 54 10.17 20.68 9.46
N ASN A 55 9.77 19.65 8.72
CA ASN A 55 8.38 19.32 8.39
C ASN A 55 7.84 18.17 9.25
N SER A 56 8.49 17.83 10.37
CA SER A 56 8.06 16.68 11.17
C SER A 56 6.56 16.74 11.48
N ILE A 57 5.90 15.59 11.34
CA ILE A 57 4.47 15.40 11.64
C ILE A 57 4.13 15.91 13.06
N MET A 58 5.09 15.85 13.98
CA MET A 58 4.93 16.37 15.35
C MET A 58 4.91 17.90 15.40
N LEU A 59 5.73 18.58 14.58
CA LEU A 59 5.70 20.04 14.43
C LEU A 59 4.37 20.49 13.81
N GLN A 60 3.89 19.81 12.76
CA GLN A 60 2.58 20.10 12.15
C GLN A 60 1.44 19.93 13.15
N LYS A 61 1.38 18.80 13.87
CA LYS A 61 0.37 18.57 14.93
C LYS A 61 0.43 19.59 16.06
N HIS A 62 1.63 20.04 16.43
CA HIS A 62 1.80 21.10 17.41
C HIS A 62 1.26 22.44 16.89
N LEU A 63 1.56 22.79 15.63
CA LEU A 63 1.10 24.00 14.96
C LEU A 63 -0.42 24.02 14.70
N GLU A 64 -1.02 22.85 14.43
CA GLU A 64 -2.48 22.65 14.34
C GLU A 64 -3.13 22.88 15.71
N LYS A 65 -2.55 22.35 16.79
CA LYS A 65 -3.02 22.57 18.16
C LYS A 65 -2.93 24.03 18.61
N THR A 66 -1.90 24.75 18.17
CA THR A 66 -1.74 26.18 18.48
C THR A 66 -2.56 27.10 17.56
N GLY A 67 -3.30 26.55 16.58
CA GLY A 67 -4.18 27.30 15.69
C GLY A 67 -3.46 28.16 14.65
N ALA A 68 -2.15 28.00 14.48
CA ALA A 68 -1.34 28.81 13.57
C ALA A 68 -1.48 28.38 12.10
N ILE A 69 -1.92 27.14 11.85
CA ILE A 69 -2.18 26.62 10.51
C ILE A 69 -3.67 26.81 10.18
N LYS A 70 -3.95 27.77 9.30
CA LYS A 70 -5.22 27.79 8.54
C LYS A 70 -5.31 26.46 7.79
N LYS A 71 -6.49 25.83 7.83
CA LYS A 71 -6.84 24.52 7.23
C LYS A 71 -5.97 24.18 6.01
N PRO A 72 -5.50 22.93 5.86
CA PRO A 72 -4.67 22.54 4.72
C PRO A 72 -5.35 23.02 3.43
N ALA A 73 -4.56 23.58 2.51
CA ALA A 73 -5.07 24.10 1.24
C ALA A 73 -5.85 23.05 0.41
N PHE A 74 -5.71 21.77 0.78
CA PHE A 74 -6.40 20.63 0.21
C PHE A 74 -7.05 19.80 1.33
N ASP A 75 -8.38 19.76 1.36
CA ASP A 75 -9.16 18.91 2.27
C ASP A 75 -9.66 17.69 1.49
N VAL A 76 -9.09 16.52 1.78
CA VAL A 76 -9.43 15.22 1.15
C VAL A 76 -10.92 14.89 1.28
N ASN A 77 -11.62 15.49 2.24
CA ASN A 77 -13.05 15.26 2.45
C ASN A 77 -13.96 16.24 1.67
N GLN A 78 -13.38 17.20 0.95
CA GLN A 78 -14.08 18.14 0.06
C GLN A 78 -13.76 17.86 -1.42
N ILE A 79 -13.52 16.59 -1.78
CA ILE A 79 -13.43 16.18 -3.19
C ILE A 79 -14.82 16.39 -3.80
N THR A 80 -15.01 17.49 -4.52
CA THR A 80 -16.13 17.68 -5.44
C THR A 80 -16.02 16.61 -6.54
N ASP A 81 -17.16 16.11 -7.02
CA ASP A 81 -17.27 14.99 -7.98
C ASP A 81 -16.60 15.21 -9.36
N ASP A 82 -15.86 16.32 -9.53
CA ASP A 82 -15.15 16.69 -10.75
C ASP A 82 -13.66 16.26 -10.76
N SER A 83 -13.15 15.67 -9.67
CA SER A 83 -11.79 15.11 -9.63
C SER A 83 -11.70 13.80 -10.43
N PRO A 84 -10.63 13.57 -11.22
CA PRO A 84 -10.51 12.39 -12.06
C PRO A 84 -10.73 11.07 -11.27
N PRO A 85 -11.29 10.02 -11.90
CA PRO A 85 -11.56 8.70 -11.30
C PRO A 85 -10.37 8.07 -10.55
N LEU A 86 -9.16 8.57 -10.80
CA LEU A 86 -7.89 8.16 -10.23
C LEU A 86 -7.86 8.21 -8.68
N GLU A 87 -8.44 9.24 -8.06
CA GLU A 87 -8.33 9.44 -6.60
C GLU A 87 -9.13 8.40 -5.81
N LYS A 88 -10.38 8.13 -6.23
CA LYS A 88 -11.26 7.15 -5.57
C LYS A 88 -10.66 5.74 -5.64
N GLU A 89 -10.13 5.33 -6.78
CA GLU A 89 -9.50 4.01 -6.96
C GLU A 89 -8.24 3.84 -6.09
N ILE A 90 -7.42 4.88 -5.97
CA ILE A 90 -6.21 4.86 -5.14
C ILE A 90 -6.59 4.70 -3.66
N ILE A 91 -7.57 5.48 -3.19
CA ILE A 91 -8.05 5.42 -1.80
C ILE A 91 -8.60 4.01 -1.49
N ASP A 92 -9.38 3.44 -2.41
CA ASP A 92 -9.91 2.09 -2.27
C ASP A 92 -8.80 1.02 -2.20
N LYS A 93 -7.75 1.13 -3.02
CA LYS A 93 -6.58 0.24 -2.96
C LYS A 93 -5.85 0.34 -1.63
N LEU A 94 -5.64 1.56 -1.12
CA LEU A 94 -5.01 1.79 0.19
C LEU A 94 -5.85 1.21 1.32
N ASN A 95 -7.17 1.45 1.31
CA ASN A 95 -8.09 0.93 2.30
C ASN A 95 -8.19 -0.59 2.24
N THR A 96 -8.12 -1.19 1.05
CA THR A 96 -8.18 -2.65 0.86
C THR A 96 -6.95 -3.37 1.42
N MET A 97 -5.80 -2.70 1.51
CA MET A 97 -4.57 -3.29 2.09
C MET A 97 -4.77 -3.70 3.57
N ASN A 98 -5.42 -2.83 4.36
CA ASN A 98 -5.57 -3.03 5.80
C ASN A 98 -6.76 -3.95 6.16
N ARG A 99 -7.54 -4.39 5.17
CA ARG A 99 -8.69 -5.26 5.40
C ARG A 99 -8.24 -6.68 5.69
N THR A 100 -8.86 -7.29 6.70
CA THR A 100 -8.70 -8.73 6.95
C THR A 100 -9.26 -9.55 5.77
N PRO A 101 -8.78 -10.78 5.53
CA PRO A 101 -9.25 -11.62 4.42
C PRO A 101 -10.78 -11.72 4.30
N ARG A 102 -11.50 -11.81 5.43
CA ARG A 102 -12.98 -11.82 5.48
C ARG A 102 -13.65 -10.51 5.07
N GLN A 103 -12.99 -9.38 5.32
CA GLN A 103 -13.47 -8.07 4.89
C GLN A 103 -13.15 -7.82 3.41
N LYS A 104 -12.18 -8.55 2.86
CA LYS A 104 -11.73 -8.44 1.48
C LYS A 104 -12.49 -9.37 0.53
N TYR A 105 -12.79 -10.59 0.98
CA TYR A 105 -13.43 -11.63 0.16
C TYR A 105 -14.68 -12.17 0.85
N GLN A 106 -15.68 -12.52 0.04
CA GLN A 106 -16.91 -13.16 0.53
C GLN A 106 -16.66 -14.58 1.05
N PHE A 107 -15.78 -15.32 0.38
CA PHE A 107 -15.45 -16.71 0.66
C PHE A 107 -13.93 -16.90 0.79
N PRO A 108 -13.45 -17.87 1.59
CA PRO A 108 -12.02 -18.16 1.69
C PRO A 108 -11.48 -18.58 0.32
N GLN A 109 -10.33 -18.03 -0.07
CA GLN A 109 -9.73 -18.30 -1.38
C GLN A 109 -8.71 -19.45 -1.32
N THR A 110 -8.20 -19.76 -0.13
CA THR A 110 -7.20 -20.82 0.09
C THR A 110 -7.58 -21.69 1.27
N SER A 111 -7.07 -22.92 1.30
CA SER A 111 -7.29 -23.87 2.41
C SER A 111 -6.85 -23.28 3.76
N ASN A 112 -5.75 -22.53 3.79
CA ASN A 112 -5.28 -21.87 5.01
C ASN A 112 -6.22 -20.75 5.48
N GLN A 113 -6.96 -20.10 4.57
CA GLN A 113 -7.97 -19.11 4.95
C GLN A 113 -9.26 -19.75 5.45
N GLU A 114 -9.58 -20.97 5.01
CA GLU A 114 -10.72 -21.73 5.50
C GLU A 114 -10.59 -21.98 7.02
N LEU A 115 -9.37 -22.29 7.48
CA LEU A 115 -9.06 -22.39 8.89
C LEU A 115 -9.29 -21.05 9.61
N GLY A 116 -10.27 -21.04 10.53
CA GLY A 116 -10.57 -19.85 11.31
C GLY A 116 -11.36 -18.77 10.55
N TRP A 117 -11.84 -19.03 9.32
CA TRP A 117 -12.70 -18.09 8.60
C TRP A 117 -13.93 -17.70 9.42
N HIS A 118 -14.52 -18.64 10.17
CA HIS A 118 -15.73 -18.42 10.96
C HIS A 118 -15.48 -18.11 12.46
N SER A 119 -14.23 -17.89 12.90
CA SER A 119 -13.87 -17.87 14.33
C SER A 119 -14.18 -16.58 15.10
N LYS A 120 -14.42 -15.43 14.45
CA LYS A 120 -14.58 -14.14 15.17
C LYS A 120 -15.64 -14.14 16.29
N ASN A 121 -16.65 -15.01 16.20
CA ASN A 121 -17.71 -15.13 17.20
C ASN A 121 -17.77 -16.52 17.84
N SER A 122 -16.71 -17.34 17.75
CA SER A 122 -16.72 -18.69 18.34
C SER A 122 -16.59 -18.68 19.86
N HIS A 123 -16.36 -17.52 20.47
CA HIS A 123 -16.57 -17.33 21.90
C HIS A 123 -18.07 -17.24 22.15
N SER A 124 -18.71 -18.40 22.37
CA SER A 124 -19.97 -18.46 23.11
C SER A 124 -19.76 -17.62 24.37
N LEU A 125 -20.52 -16.54 24.53
CA LEU A 125 -20.41 -15.55 25.61
C LEU A 125 -20.68 -16.12 27.02
N SER A 126 -20.85 -17.43 27.14
CA SER A 126 -20.88 -18.13 28.41
C SER A 126 -19.63 -19.00 28.52
N PRO A 127 -18.74 -18.78 29.52
CA PRO A 127 -17.78 -19.81 29.86
C PRO A 127 -18.57 -21.07 30.16
N SER A 128 -18.27 -22.16 29.44
CA SER A 128 -18.88 -23.46 29.72
C SER A 128 -18.76 -23.73 31.22
N LYS A 129 -19.86 -24.18 31.84
CA LYS A 129 -19.90 -24.52 33.27
C LYS A 129 -18.81 -25.52 33.67
N PHE A 130 -18.27 -26.26 32.70
CA PHE A 130 -17.23 -27.28 32.85
C PHE A 130 -15.82 -26.81 32.46
N THR A 131 -15.64 -25.52 32.17
CA THR A 131 -14.31 -24.95 31.90
C THR A 131 -13.67 -24.50 33.21
N TYR A 132 -12.70 -25.27 33.68
CA TYR A 132 -11.91 -24.97 34.88
C TYR A 132 -10.44 -24.72 34.51
N PRO A 133 -10.07 -23.49 34.10
CA PRO A 133 -8.68 -23.18 33.79
C PRO A 133 -7.85 -23.31 35.07
N ARG A 134 -6.68 -23.95 34.96
CA ARG A 134 -5.77 -24.10 36.09
C ARG A 134 -5.25 -22.73 36.51
N LYS A 135 -5.65 -22.28 37.70
CA LYS A 135 -5.09 -21.07 38.32
C LYS A 135 -3.78 -21.45 39.00
N LEU A 136 -2.76 -20.62 38.81
CA LEU A 136 -1.52 -20.76 39.58
C LEU A 136 -1.78 -20.37 41.03
N CYS A 137 -1.22 -21.14 41.96
CA CYS A 137 -1.14 -20.77 43.37
C CYS A 137 0.11 -19.92 43.62
N LYS A 138 0.21 -19.35 44.83
CA LYS A 138 1.31 -18.45 45.22
C LYS A 138 2.68 -19.12 45.08
N GLU A 139 2.74 -20.40 45.44
CA GLU A 139 3.94 -21.24 45.40
C GLU A 139 4.39 -21.50 43.96
N THR A 140 3.44 -21.81 43.06
CA THR A 140 3.76 -21.99 41.63
C THR A 140 4.13 -20.69 40.94
N ASN A 141 3.53 -19.56 41.32
CA ASN A 141 3.95 -18.25 40.84
C ASN A 141 5.38 -17.93 41.29
N TYR A 142 5.67 -18.11 42.58
CA TYR A 142 7.02 -17.97 43.11
C TYR A 142 8.03 -18.83 42.36
N ALA A 143 7.71 -20.10 42.10
CA ALA A 143 8.61 -20.99 41.39
C ALA A 143 8.87 -20.55 39.94
N ASN A 144 7.85 -20.04 39.25
CA ASN A 144 8.00 -19.45 37.92
C ASN A 144 8.85 -18.18 37.95
N ASP A 145 8.58 -17.27 38.88
CA ASP A 145 9.32 -16.00 39.01
C ASP A 145 10.79 -16.28 39.34
N TYR A 146 11.06 -17.20 40.27
CA TYR A 146 12.41 -17.64 40.60
C TYR A 146 13.14 -18.23 39.39
N PHE A 147 12.48 -19.09 38.62
CA PHE A 147 13.07 -19.67 37.41
C PHE A 147 13.31 -18.62 36.32
N THR A 148 12.40 -17.66 36.14
CA THR A 148 12.56 -16.61 35.12
C THR A 148 13.76 -15.70 35.44
N MET A 149 13.97 -15.36 36.71
CA MET A 149 15.09 -14.55 37.20
C MET A 149 16.41 -15.31 37.22
N ASN A 150 16.43 -16.53 37.78
CA ASN A 150 17.66 -17.24 38.13
C ASN A 150 18.02 -18.35 37.12
N LYS A 151 17.12 -18.69 36.20
CA LYS A 151 17.19 -19.81 35.22
C LYS A 151 17.41 -21.19 35.86
N ILE A 152 17.20 -21.29 37.17
CA ILE A 152 17.31 -22.50 37.98
C ILE A 152 16.02 -22.59 38.79
N SER A 153 15.47 -23.80 38.95
CA SER A 153 14.27 -23.96 39.78
C SER A 153 14.62 -23.76 41.26
N PRO A 154 13.74 -23.16 42.08
CA PRO A 154 14.00 -23.01 43.51
C PRO A 154 14.09 -24.34 44.26
N TYR A 155 13.69 -25.44 43.62
CA TYR A 155 13.73 -26.79 44.18
C TYR A 155 14.92 -27.62 43.65
N SER A 156 15.82 -26.99 42.88
CA SER A 156 17.02 -27.64 42.36
C SER A 156 18.09 -27.75 43.44
N ASN A 157 18.54 -28.98 43.73
CA ASN A 157 19.69 -29.24 44.61
C ASN A 157 21.05 -28.91 43.97
N LYS A 158 21.04 -28.46 42.70
CA LYS A 158 22.26 -27.96 42.06
C LYS A 158 22.49 -26.54 42.56
N PHE A 159 23.35 -26.41 43.58
CA PHE A 159 23.91 -25.13 43.97
C PHE A 159 24.64 -24.53 42.76
N LYS A 160 24.53 -23.21 42.62
CA LYS A 160 25.18 -22.43 41.56
C LYS A 160 26.68 -22.38 41.80
#